data_AF-A0A177P368-F1
#
_entry.id   AF-A0A177P368-F1
#
_cell.length_a   1.000
_cell.length_b   1.000
_cell.length_c   1.000
_cell.angle_alpha   90.00
_cell.angle_beta   90.00
_cell.angle_gamma   90.00
#
_symmetry.space_group_name_H-M   'P 1'
#
loop_
_entity.id
_entity.type
_entity.pdbx_description
1 polymer ?
#
loop_
_entity_poly.entity_id
_entity_poly.type
_entity_poly.pdbx_seq_one_letter_code
_entity_poly.pdbx_strand_id
1 'polypeptide(L)'
;MTTTVVSGLPSARSEFSDAVLVGAIVDRVCEKMLDDYRINRFFNNRPVAEHAKALKAYLNVALSSDLDASKLLDAYFAVAFGRDSPKSRTSAGQNFVPLPDVVRAEEARANNLLCPAHRCLMKFHPDDAHYDVAMAHLAAVLGELKVSEAGTYRLTMLAESVRDAVLGRRVYDRKVA
;
A
#
# COMPACT_ATOMS: atom_id res chain seq x y z
N MET A 1 5.00 -0.08 -37.66
CA MET A 1 5.52 -0.47 -36.34
C MET A 1 4.40 -0.28 -35.35
N THR A 2 3.60 -1.32 -35.17
CA THR A 2 2.35 -1.31 -34.41
C THR A 2 2.65 -1.69 -32.96
N THR A 3 2.37 -0.76 -32.06
CA THR A 3 2.47 -0.95 -30.61
C THR A 3 1.44 -1.98 -30.17
N THR A 4 1.89 -3.17 -29.82
CA THR A 4 1.07 -4.22 -29.21
C THR A 4 0.67 -3.74 -27.82
N VAL A 5 -0.54 -3.21 -27.71
CA VAL A 5 -1.25 -3.10 -26.43
C VAL A 5 -1.33 -4.53 -25.87
N VAL A 6 -0.70 -4.77 -24.72
CA VAL A 6 -0.85 -6.00 -23.95
C VAL A 6 -2.26 -6.01 -23.36
N SER A 7 -3.26 -6.26 -24.22
CA SER A 7 -4.62 -6.62 -23.86
C SER A 7 -4.63 -8.10 -23.49
N GLY A 8 -4.06 -8.40 -22.32
CA GLY A 8 -3.75 -9.75 -21.88
C GLY A 8 -3.88 -10.00 -20.37
N LEU A 9 -4.75 -9.25 -19.66
CA LEU A 9 -5.26 -9.68 -18.35
C LEU A 9 -6.77 -9.98 -18.37
N PRO A 10 -7.30 -10.84 -19.27
CA PRO A 10 -8.55 -11.50 -18.99
C PRO A 10 -8.30 -12.54 -17.86
N SER A 11 -8.93 -12.28 -16.71
CA SER A 11 -9.13 -13.22 -15.59
C SER A 11 -8.04 -13.39 -14.51
N ALA A 12 -7.53 -12.28 -13.96
CA ALA A 12 -7.10 -12.30 -12.55
C ALA A 12 -8.31 -12.50 -11.60
N ARG A 13 -9.52 -12.12 -12.02
CA ARG A 13 -10.73 -12.13 -11.19
C ARG A 13 -11.32 -13.50 -10.90
N SER A 14 -11.22 -14.48 -11.80
CA SER A 14 -11.94 -15.76 -11.63
C SER A 14 -11.28 -16.75 -10.68
N GLU A 15 -9.97 -16.65 -10.48
CA GLU A 15 -9.24 -17.50 -9.52
C GLU A 15 -9.24 -16.89 -8.10
N PHE A 16 -9.34 -15.56 -8.02
CA PHE A 16 -9.40 -14.82 -6.74
C PHE A 16 -10.82 -14.29 -6.42
N SER A 17 -11.86 -14.80 -7.10
CA SER A 17 -13.26 -14.48 -6.78
C SER A 17 -13.72 -15.07 -5.45
N ASP A 18 -12.91 -15.96 -4.85
CA ASP A 18 -13.15 -16.42 -3.50
C ASP A 18 -12.74 -15.34 -2.49
N ALA A 19 -13.69 -14.44 -2.21
CA ALA A 19 -13.55 -13.40 -1.20
C ALA A 19 -13.18 -13.97 0.18
N VAL A 20 -13.48 -15.24 0.46
CA VAL A 20 -13.11 -15.93 1.70
C VAL A 20 -11.60 -16.18 1.73
N LEU A 21 -11.03 -16.68 0.63
CA LEU A 21 -9.60 -16.93 0.51
C LEU A 21 -8.79 -15.64 0.59
N VAL A 22 -9.22 -14.59 -0.12
CA VAL A 22 -8.58 -13.26 -0.03
C VAL A 22 -8.66 -12.71 1.40
N GLY A 23 -9.82 -12.89 2.06
CA GLY A 23 -10.00 -12.50 3.45
C GLY A 23 -9.02 -13.19 4.40
N ALA A 24 -8.86 -14.52 4.25
CA ALA A 24 -7.95 -15.32 5.08
C ALA A 24 -6.47 -14.97 4.85
N ILE A 25 -6.08 -14.72 3.59
CA ILE A 25 -4.73 -14.24 3.26
C ILE A 25 -4.45 -12.92 3.99
N VAL A 26 -5.38 -11.97 3.89
CA VAL A 26 -5.20 -10.63 4.49
C VAL A 26 -5.05 -10.70 6.01
N ASP A 27 -5.90 -11.49 6.69
CA ASP A 27 -5.78 -11.65 8.14
C ASP A 27 -4.39 -12.16 8.52
N ARG A 28 -3.94 -13.23 7.86
CA ARG A 28 -2.66 -13.88 8.19
C ARG A 28 -1.45 -13.02 7.85
N VAL A 29 -1.50 -12.28 6.74
CA VAL A 29 -0.44 -11.33 6.36
C VAL A 29 -0.38 -10.19 7.37
N CYS A 30 -1.52 -9.61 7.76
CA CYS A 30 -1.54 -8.55 8.76
C CYS A 30 -1.00 -9.02 10.11
N GLU A 31 -1.35 -10.23 10.56
CA GLU A 31 -0.79 -10.84 11.77
C GLU A 31 0.74 -10.91 11.72
N LYS A 32 1.29 -11.51 10.66
CA LYS A 32 2.75 -11.67 10.51
C LYS A 32 3.49 -10.34 10.37
N MET A 33 2.90 -9.38 9.66
CA MET A 33 3.52 -8.07 9.48
C MET A 33 3.60 -7.26 10.78
N LEU A 34 2.61 -7.38 11.65
CA LEU A 34 2.59 -6.68 12.95
C LEU A 34 3.46 -7.38 14.00
N ASP A 35 3.69 -8.69 13.86
CA ASP A 35 4.59 -9.45 14.73
C ASP A 35 6.08 -9.22 14.41
N ASP A 36 6.42 -8.91 13.15
CA ASP A 36 7.81 -8.72 12.73
C ASP A 36 8.38 -7.35 13.12
N TYR A 37 9.36 -7.35 14.01
CA TYR A 37 10.01 -6.13 14.51
C TYR A 37 10.63 -5.24 13.41
N ARG A 38 11.00 -5.80 12.26
CA ARG A 38 11.64 -5.06 11.15
C ARG A 38 10.67 -4.07 10.49
N ILE A 39 9.39 -4.43 10.44
CA ILE A 39 8.35 -3.64 9.76
C ILE A 39 7.26 -3.12 10.71
N ASN A 40 7.05 -3.74 11.87
CA ASN A 40 6.07 -3.30 12.87
C ASN A 40 6.28 -1.83 13.29
N ARG A 41 7.54 -1.35 13.31
CA ARG A 41 7.87 0.05 13.63
C ARG A 41 7.15 1.10 12.76
N PHE A 42 6.71 0.73 11.55
CA PHE A 42 5.99 1.61 10.65
C PHE A 42 4.49 1.67 10.96
N PHE A 43 3.92 0.58 11.46
CA PHE A 43 2.51 0.49 11.82
C PHE A 43 2.21 1.32 13.07
N ASN A 44 0.94 1.66 13.26
CA ASN A 44 0.46 2.23 14.51
C ASN A 44 0.03 1.13 15.49
N ASN A 45 -0.35 1.52 16.71
CA ASN A 45 -0.71 0.59 17.78
C ASN A 45 -2.17 0.11 17.71
N ARG A 46 -2.78 0.07 16.53
CA ARG A 46 -4.17 -0.40 16.37
C ARG A 46 -4.21 -1.93 16.34
N PRO A 47 -5.36 -2.54 16.67
CA PRO A 47 -5.48 -3.98 16.64
C PRO A 47 -5.39 -4.51 15.20
N VAL A 48 -4.84 -5.73 15.03
CA VAL A 48 -4.73 -6.43 13.75
C VAL A 48 -6.04 -6.46 12.97
N ALA A 49 -7.16 -6.63 13.68
CA ALA A 49 -8.50 -6.65 13.09
C ALA A 49 -8.88 -5.34 12.36
N GLU A 50 -8.43 -4.19 12.85
CA GLU A 50 -8.66 -2.89 12.18
C GLU A 50 -7.84 -2.78 10.89
N HIS A 51 -6.57 -3.21 10.92
CA HIS A 51 -5.70 -3.25 9.76
C HIS A 51 -6.26 -4.17 8.66
N ALA A 52 -6.62 -5.39 9.04
CA ALA A 52 -7.17 -6.39 8.13
C ALA A 52 -8.51 -5.94 7.54
N LYS A 53 -9.40 -5.35 8.35
CA LYS A 53 -10.69 -4.83 7.89
C LYS A 53 -10.51 -3.75 6.82
N ALA A 54 -9.59 -2.81 7.03
CA ALA A 54 -9.34 -1.73 6.09
C ALA A 54 -8.73 -2.26 4.77
N LEU A 55 -7.78 -3.20 4.85
CA LEU A 55 -7.17 -3.80 3.66
C LEU A 55 -8.17 -4.64 2.86
N LYS A 56 -9.01 -5.42 3.53
CA LYS A 56 -10.10 -6.19 2.89
C LYS A 56 -11.09 -5.28 2.16
N ALA A 57 -11.50 -4.18 2.80
CA ALA A 57 -12.41 -3.22 2.18
C ALA A 57 -11.83 -2.65 0.88
N TYR A 58 -10.54 -2.27 0.90
CA TYR A 58 -9.84 -1.82 -0.29
C TYR A 58 -9.78 -2.91 -1.37
N LEU A 59 -9.35 -4.13 -1.03
CA LEU A 59 -9.19 -5.22 -2.01
C LEU A 59 -10.52 -5.61 -2.65
N ASN A 60 -11.61 -5.66 -1.89
CA ASN A 60 -12.94 -5.97 -2.43
C ASN A 60 -13.36 -4.96 -3.53
N VAL A 61 -13.10 -3.67 -3.30
CA VAL A 61 -13.46 -2.61 -4.26
C VAL A 61 -12.47 -2.53 -5.42
N ALA A 62 -11.18 -2.72 -5.16
CA ALA A 62 -10.16 -2.80 -6.20
C ALA A 62 -10.44 -3.97 -7.17
N LEU A 63 -10.89 -5.11 -6.63
CA LEU A 63 -11.30 -6.26 -7.41
C LEU A 63 -12.62 -6.02 -8.15
N SER A 64 -13.49 -5.09 -7.74
CA SER A 64 -14.76 -4.78 -8.42
C SER A 64 -14.70 -3.66 -9.46
N SER A 65 -13.53 -3.05 -9.71
CA SER A 65 -13.33 -1.96 -10.71
C SER A 65 -14.01 -0.62 -10.38
N ASP A 66 -14.25 -0.33 -9.10
CA ASP A 66 -14.95 0.91 -8.72
C ASP A 66 -13.99 2.11 -8.54
N LEU A 67 -14.49 3.31 -8.86
CA LEU A 67 -13.73 4.58 -8.79
C LEU A 67 -13.36 4.96 -7.33
N ASP A 68 -14.05 4.39 -6.35
CA ASP A 68 -13.85 4.66 -4.92
C ASP A 68 -12.66 3.91 -4.27
N ALA A 69 -11.95 3.06 -5.02
CA ALA A 69 -10.79 2.33 -4.52
C ALA A 69 -9.71 3.26 -3.93
N SER A 70 -9.54 4.46 -4.51
CA SER A 70 -8.58 5.46 -4.04
C SER A 70 -8.88 6.00 -2.63
N LYS A 71 -10.16 6.21 -2.30
CA LYS A 71 -10.59 6.67 -0.97
C LYS A 71 -10.39 5.57 0.08
N LEU A 72 -10.66 4.33 -0.29
CA LEU A 72 -10.43 3.18 0.60
C LEU A 72 -8.95 2.90 0.80
N LEU A 73 -8.12 3.16 -0.21
CA LEU A 73 -6.67 3.11 -0.07
C LEU A 73 -6.18 4.18 0.92
N ASP A 74 -6.68 5.41 0.81
CA ASP A 74 -6.38 6.48 1.75
C ASP A 74 -6.80 6.11 3.18
N ALA A 75 -8.02 5.58 3.36
CA ALA A 75 -8.50 5.08 4.64
C ALA A 75 -7.62 3.95 5.19
N TYR A 76 -7.17 3.01 4.35
CA TYR A 76 -6.24 1.95 4.75
C TYR A 76 -4.91 2.52 5.24
N PHE A 77 -4.27 3.42 4.50
CA PHE A 77 -2.99 4.01 4.93
C PHE A 77 -3.16 4.84 6.21
N ALA A 78 -4.28 5.53 6.39
CA ALA A 78 -4.59 6.26 7.61
C ALA A 78 -4.77 5.32 8.81
N VAL A 79 -5.46 4.20 8.63
CA VAL A 79 -5.63 3.19 9.69
C VAL A 79 -4.32 2.44 9.96
N ALA A 80 -3.52 2.14 8.94
CA ALA A 80 -2.30 1.34 9.10
C ALA A 80 -1.11 2.12 9.65
N PHE A 81 -0.89 3.32 9.13
CA PHE A 81 0.31 4.10 9.38
C PHE A 81 0.02 5.48 9.98
N GLY A 82 -1.26 5.85 10.08
CA GLY A 82 -1.66 7.10 10.73
C GLY A 82 -1.34 7.03 12.21
N ARG A 83 -0.35 7.81 12.63
CA ARG A 83 -0.10 8.05 14.05
C ARG A 83 -1.05 9.14 14.52
N ASP A 84 -2.01 8.77 15.36
CA ASP A 84 -2.78 9.72 16.16
C ASP A 84 -1.84 10.35 17.20
N SER A 85 -0.94 11.22 16.77
CA SER A 85 -0.18 12.03 17.72
C SER A 85 -1.11 13.12 18.24
N PRO A 86 -1.42 13.19 19.56
CA PRO A 86 -2.16 14.33 20.12
C PRO A 86 -1.46 15.68 19.86
N LYS A 87 -0.15 15.67 19.52
CA LYS A 87 0.63 16.85 19.14
C LYS A 87 0.49 17.30 17.66
N SER A 88 -0.16 16.54 16.77
CA SER A 88 -0.43 17.03 15.39
C SER A 88 -1.75 17.79 15.28
N ARG A 89 -2.63 17.70 16.29
CA ARG A 89 -3.86 18.49 16.37
C ARG A 89 -3.67 19.85 17.05
N THR A 90 -2.42 20.27 17.29
CA THR A 90 -2.09 21.56 17.91
C THR A 90 -0.91 22.23 17.21
N SER A 91 -1.10 22.58 15.94
CA SER A 91 -0.44 23.74 15.30
C SER A 91 -1.19 24.20 14.05
N ALA A 92 -2.52 24.01 14.02
CA ALA A 92 -3.39 24.82 13.18
C ALA A 92 -3.45 26.22 13.80
N GLY A 93 -2.38 26.99 13.60
CA GLY A 93 -2.19 28.30 14.19
C GLY A 93 -0.80 28.41 14.80
N GLN A 94 0.10 29.05 14.04
CA GLN A 94 1.27 29.82 14.46
C GLN A 94 2.62 29.29 13.94
N ASN A 95 3.07 30.04 12.93
CA ASN A 95 4.46 30.45 12.70
C ASN A 95 5.41 29.37 12.23
N PHE A 96 5.45 29.14 10.92
CA PHE A 96 6.59 29.45 10.06
C PHE A 96 6.06 29.59 8.63
N VAL A 97 6.31 30.73 7.98
CA VAL A 97 6.13 30.84 6.53
C VAL A 97 7.16 29.88 5.92
N PRO A 98 6.75 28.82 5.20
CA PRO A 98 7.72 27.92 4.61
C PRO A 98 8.43 28.67 3.49
N LEU A 99 9.76 28.66 3.51
CA LEU A 99 10.59 29.17 2.41
C LEU A 99 10.10 28.53 1.10
N PRO A 100 9.95 29.29 0.00
CA PRO A 100 9.41 28.77 -1.27
C PRO A 100 10.17 27.55 -1.80
N ASP A 101 11.47 27.42 -1.46
CA ASP A 101 12.29 26.27 -1.85
C ASP A 101 11.98 24.99 -1.06
N VAL A 102 11.55 25.11 0.20
CA VAL A 102 11.11 23.96 1.02
C VAL A 102 9.74 23.47 0.55
N VAL A 103 8.84 24.40 0.21
CA VAL A 103 7.54 24.06 -0.39
C VAL A 103 7.74 23.32 -1.70
N ARG A 104 8.62 23.81 -2.60
CA ARG A 104 8.92 23.13 -3.87
C ARG A 104 9.56 21.74 -3.69
N ALA A 105 10.44 21.56 -2.72
CA ALA A 105 11.06 20.26 -2.44
C ALA A 105 10.06 19.27 -1.84
N GLU A 106 9.14 19.73 -1.00
CA GLU A 106 8.09 18.91 -0.40
C GLU A 106 6.97 18.57 -1.41
N GLU A 107 6.60 19.52 -2.27
CA GLU A 107 5.72 19.32 -3.43
C GLU A 107 6.34 18.35 -4.44
N ALA A 108 7.65 18.38 -4.65
CA ALA A 108 8.34 17.42 -5.51
C ALA A 108 8.29 15.98 -4.95
N ARG A 109 8.30 15.81 -3.61
CA ARG A 109 8.11 14.50 -2.95
C ARG A 109 6.65 14.05 -2.91
N ALA A 110 5.70 14.97 -2.99
CA ALA A 110 4.27 14.68 -2.99
C ALA A 110 3.77 14.03 -4.30
N ASN A 111 4.49 14.21 -5.41
CA ASN A 111 4.07 13.72 -6.73
C ASN A 111 4.17 12.20 -6.91
N ASN A 112 4.80 11.47 -5.98
CA ASN A 112 5.00 10.02 -6.10
C ASN A 112 4.16 9.21 -5.09
N LEU A 113 3.25 9.86 -4.36
CA LEU A 113 2.42 9.21 -3.35
C LEU A 113 1.24 8.46 -3.97
N LEU A 114 0.92 7.28 -3.45
CA LEU A 114 -0.27 6.51 -3.82
C LEU A 114 -1.58 7.22 -3.42
N CYS A 115 -1.58 7.81 -2.23
CA CYS A 115 -2.69 8.57 -1.66
C CYS A 115 -2.16 9.59 -0.66
N PRO A 116 -2.95 10.60 -0.25
CA PRO A 116 -2.53 11.57 0.77
C PRO A 116 -2.01 10.92 2.07
N ALA A 117 -2.69 9.90 2.59
CA ALA A 117 -2.31 9.19 3.81
C ALA A 117 -1.01 8.37 3.68
N HIS A 118 -0.60 8.01 2.45
CA HIS A 118 0.68 7.33 2.18
C HIS A 118 1.89 8.13 2.67
N ARG A 119 1.77 9.46 2.77
CA ARG A 119 2.80 10.35 3.31
C ARG A 119 3.27 9.93 4.70
N CYS A 120 2.39 9.33 5.52
CA CYS A 120 2.72 8.86 6.85
C CYS A 120 3.82 7.80 6.84
N LEU A 121 3.78 6.88 5.86
CA LEU A 121 4.79 5.83 5.70
C LEU A 121 6.14 6.41 5.22
N MET A 122 6.10 7.37 4.28
CA MET A 122 7.31 7.98 3.70
C MET A 122 8.17 8.74 4.70
N LYS A 123 7.59 9.23 5.80
CA LYS A 123 8.35 9.88 6.89
C LYS A 123 9.37 8.94 7.55
N PHE A 124 9.17 7.64 7.46
CA PHE A 124 10.06 6.64 8.04
C PHE A 124 11.08 6.08 7.07
N HIS A 125 11.10 6.58 5.82
CA HIS A 125 12.04 6.17 4.78
C HIS A 125 12.13 4.64 4.63
N PRO A 126 11.01 3.95 4.31
CA PRO A 126 11.10 2.54 3.97
C PRO A 126 12.02 2.35 2.74
N ASP A 127 12.76 1.26 2.76
CA ASP A 127 13.66 0.83 1.69
C ASP A 127 13.26 -0.55 1.18
N ASP A 128 14.02 -1.07 0.20
CA ASP A 128 13.77 -2.38 -0.39
C ASP A 128 13.87 -3.52 0.63
N ALA A 129 14.74 -3.43 1.64
CA ALA A 129 14.85 -4.46 2.65
C ALA A 129 13.55 -4.58 3.47
N HIS A 130 12.87 -3.47 3.77
CA HIS A 130 11.57 -3.52 4.42
C HIS A 130 10.48 -4.14 3.54
N TYR A 131 10.52 -3.85 2.23
CA TYR A 131 9.57 -4.41 1.28
C TYR A 131 9.79 -5.92 1.09
N ASP A 132 11.04 -6.37 1.02
CA ASP A 132 11.40 -7.78 0.90
C ASP A 132 10.90 -8.59 2.10
N VAL A 133 10.91 -8.00 3.30
CA VAL A 133 10.29 -8.61 4.50
C VAL A 133 8.79 -8.79 4.33
N ALA A 134 8.08 -7.78 3.83
CA ALA A 134 6.65 -7.89 3.56
C ALA A 134 6.34 -8.97 2.51
N MET A 135 7.15 -9.04 1.45
CA MET A 135 7.04 -10.08 0.41
C MET A 135 7.34 -11.48 0.94
N ALA A 136 8.31 -11.63 1.84
CA ALA A 136 8.60 -12.90 2.50
C ALA A 136 7.42 -13.39 3.35
N HIS A 137 6.75 -12.49 4.08
CA HIS A 137 5.53 -12.84 4.83
C HIS A 137 4.39 -13.22 3.91
N LEU A 138 4.19 -12.49 2.80
CA LEU A 138 3.20 -12.84 1.79
C LEU A 138 3.46 -14.25 1.24
N ALA A 139 4.70 -14.55 0.83
CA ALA A 139 5.07 -15.87 0.32
C ALA A 139 4.85 -16.99 1.34
N ALA A 140 5.20 -16.75 2.61
CA ALA A 140 4.96 -17.71 3.69
C ALA A 140 3.46 -18.00 3.88
N VAL A 141 2.60 -16.97 3.85
CA VAL A 141 1.15 -17.13 3.96
C VAL A 141 0.56 -17.90 2.79
N LEU A 142 1.01 -17.61 1.57
CA LEU A 142 0.53 -18.32 0.37
C LEU A 142 0.89 -19.82 0.44
N GLY A 143 2.07 -20.15 0.97
CA GLY A 143 2.48 -21.52 1.25
C GLY A 143 1.64 -22.19 2.36
N GLU A 144 1.38 -21.48 3.47
CA GLU A 144 0.54 -21.96 4.58
C GLU A 144 -0.89 -22.29 4.12
N LEU A 145 -1.47 -21.44 3.26
CA LEU A 145 -2.81 -21.61 2.72
C LEU A 145 -2.89 -22.54 1.50
N LYS A 146 -1.75 -23.12 1.09
CA LYS A 146 -1.64 -24.06 -0.05
C LYS A 146 -2.28 -23.52 -1.33
N VAL A 147 -2.08 -22.22 -1.60
CA VAL A 147 -2.51 -21.59 -2.85
C VAL A 147 -1.81 -22.27 -4.03
N SER A 148 -2.50 -22.40 -5.17
CA SER A 148 -1.90 -23.01 -6.36
C SER A 148 -0.62 -22.27 -6.78
N GLU A 149 0.31 -22.98 -7.42
CA GLU A 149 1.57 -22.39 -7.89
C GLU A 149 1.33 -21.22 -8.86
N ALA A 150 0.35 -21.38 -9.77
CA ALA A 150 -0.07 -20.33 -10.68
C ALA A 150 -0.63 -19.09 -9.95
N GLY A 151 -1.43 -19.30 -8.89
CA GLY A 151 -1.97 -18.20 -8.07
C GLY A 151 -0.89 -17.49 -7.26
N THR A 152 0.05 -18.26 -6.70
CA THR A 152 1.20 -17.72 -5.96
C THR A 152 2.07 -16.84 -6.85
N TYR A 153 2.44 -17.33 -8.03
CA TYR A 153 3.22 -16.56 -9.00
C TYR A 153 2.54 -15.24 -9.37
N ARG A 154 1.23 -15.28 -9.64
CA ARG A 154 0.43 -14.09 -10.00
C ARG A 154 0.38 -13.06 -8.87
N LEU A 155 0.14 -13.49 -7.63
CA LEU A 155 0.08 -12.58 -6.48
C LEU A 155 1.44 -11.97 -6.16
N THR A 156 2.51 -12.76 -6.21
CA THR A 156 3.87 -12.25 -6.03
C THR A 156 4.22 -11.26 -7.12
N MET A 157 3.95 -11.56 -8.39
CA MET A 157 4.17 -10.63 -9.50
C MET A 157 3.38 -9.33 -9.36
N LEU A 158 2.12 -9.40 -8.93
CA LEU A 158 1.28 -8.23 -8.70
C LEU A 158 1.84 -7.39 -7.55
N ALA A 159 2.21 -8.03 -6.44
CA ALA A 159 2.81 -7.36 -5.30
C ALA A 159 4.16 -6.73 -5.66
N GLU A 160 4.98 -7.38 -6.49
CA GLU A 160 6.22 -6.75 -6.98
C GLU A 160 5.96 -5.53 -7.87
N SER A 161 4.90 -5.55 -8.69
CA SER A 161 4.56 -4.42 -9.57
C SER A 161 4.19 -3.13 -8.83
N VAL A 162 3.78 -3.22 -7.56
CA VAL A 162 3.42 -2.06 -6.73
C VAL A 162 4.57 -1.57 -5.85
N ARG A 163 5.72 -2.27 -5.80
CA ARG A 163 6.89 -1.94 -4.98
C ARG A 163 7.32 -0.49 -5.12
N ASP A 164 7.57 -0.04 -6.36
CA ASP A 164 8.03 1.33 -6.61
C ASP A 164 6.97 2.38 -6.29
N ALA A 165 5.69 2.02 -6.35
CA ALA A 165 4.60 2.91 -5.96
C ALA A 165 4.55 3.09 -4.43
N VAL A 166 4.69 1.99 -3.69
CA VAL A 166 4.73 1.98 -2.22
C VAL A 166 5.99 2.65 -1.69
N LEU A 167 7.12 2.52 -2.39
CA LEU A 167 8.38 3.16 -1.98
C LEU A 167 8.51 4.61 -2.49
N GLY A 168 7.45 5.17 -3.10
CA GLY A 168 7.43 6.56 -3.56
C GLY A 168 8.43 6.86 -4.69
N ARG A 169 8.83 5.83 -5.45
CA ARG A 169 9.80 5.92 -6.55
C ARG A 169 9.17 6.12 -7.92
N ARG A 170 7.83 6.09 -8.03
CA ARG A 170 7.14 6.36 -9.29
C ARG A 170 7.40 7.79 -9.77
N VAL A 171 8.24 7.94 -10.79
CA VAL A 171 8.36 9.20 -11.52
C VAL A 171 7.15 9.32 -12.43
N TYR A 172 6.21 10.20 -12.11
CA TYR A 172 5.25 10.64 -13.13
C TYR A 172 5.99 11.59 -14.07
N ASP A 173 6.11 11.21 -15.34
CA ASP A 173 6.53 12.13 -16.40
C ASP A 173 5.52 13.28 -16.41
N ARG A 174 5.97 14.45 -15.94
CA ARG A 174 5.21 15.69 -16.08
C ARG A 174 5.09 15.90 -17.59
N LYS A 175 3.90 15.71 -18.17
CA LYS A 175 3.58 16.41 -19.41
C LYS A 175 3.71 17.89 -19.09
N VAL A 176 4.82 18.47 -19.51
CA VAL A 176 5.08 19.90 -19.51
C VAL A 176 3.96 20.50 -20.36
N ALA A 177 3.02 21.17 -19.69
CA ALA A 177 2.01 22.01 -20.31
C ALA A 177 2.52 23.45 -20.30
#